data_AF-A0A382PYL6-F1
#
_entry.id   AF-A0A382PYL6-F1
#
_cell.length_a   1.000
_cell.length_b   1.000
_cell.length_c   1.000
_cell.angle_alpha   90.00
_cell.angle_beta   90.00
_cell.angle_gamma   90.00
#
_symmetry.space_group_name_H-M   'P 1'
#
loop_
_entity.id
_entity.type
_entity.pdbx_description
1 polymer ?
#
loop_
_entity_poly.entity_id
_entity_poly.type
_entity_poly.pdbx_seq_one_letter_code
_entity_poly.pdbx_strand_id
1 'polypeptide(L)'
;MFFFKLLSIIIFYSLFCFNVISEEILDSPIIEKPYNNNELKSGNYFLREETRKIELDEFENPGMIWVERGEELFSLKEGKNDSSCLSCHNKDINSL
;
A
#
# COMPACT_ATOMS: atom_id res chain seq x y z
N MET A 1 53.62 -25.84 -1.50
CA MET A 1 52.77 -25.42 -2.64
C MET A 1 51.29 -25.73 -2.44
N PHE A 2 50.94 -26.94 -1.97
CA PHE A 2 49.55 -27.32 -1.65
C PHE A 2 48.90 -26.46 -0.56
N PHE A 3 49.63 -26.20 0.54
CA PHE A 3 49.14 -25.38 1.65
C PHE A 3 48.80 -23.94 1.22
N PHE A 4 49.65 -23.32 0.40
CA PHE A 4 49.40 -21.97 -0.13
C PHE A 4 48.20 -21.91 -1.09
N LYS A 5 47.96 -22.96 -1.88
CA LYS A 5 46.76 -23.07 -2.74
C LYS A 5 45.48 -23.26 -1.92
N LEU A 6 45.52 -24.10 -0.88
CA LEU A 6 44.39 -24.32 0.01
C LEU A 6 44.02 -23.04 0.77
N LEU A 7 45.02 -22.32 1.28
CA LEU A 7 44.83 -21.04 1.96
C LEU A 7 44.21 -19.99 1.01
N SER A 8 44.70 -19.92 -0.24
CA SER A 8 44.14 -19.01 -1.24
C SER A 8 42.69 -19.30 -1.59
N ILE A 9 42.29 -20.58 -1.64
CA ILE A 9 40.91 -21.00 -1.92
C ILE A 9 39.99 -20.64 -0.75
N ILE A 10 40.45 -20.87 0.48
CA ILE A 10 39.67 -20.53 1.69
C ILE A 10 39.44 -19.02 1.78
N ILE A 11 40.45 -18.20 1.48
CA ILE A 11 40.33 -16.74 1.48
C ILE A 11 39.32 -16.28 0.40
N PHE A 12 39.41 -16.82 -0.82
CA PHE A 12 38.46 -16.50 -1.88
C PHE A 12 37.03 -16.90 -1.53
N TYR A 13 36.84 -18.09 -0.95
CA TYR A 13 35.53 -18.57 -0.52
C TYR A 13 34.97 -17.72 0.63
N SER A 14 35.81 -17.34 1.60
CA SER A 14 35.42 -16.46 2.70
C SER A 14 35.04 -15.07 2.22
N LEU A 15 35.78 -14.50 1.26
CA LEU A 15 35.44 -13.20 0.65
C LEU A 15 34.15 -13.30 -0.16
N PHE A 16 33.94 -14.39 -0.90
CA PHE A 16 32.70 -14.63 -1.64
C PHE A 16 31.50 -14.78 -0.69
N CYS A 17 31.61 -15.58 0.37
CA CYS A 17 30.58 -15.70 1.40
C CYS A 17 30.29 -14.37 2.09
N PHE A 18 31.30 -13.54 2.36
CA PHE A 18 31.11 -12.23 2.97
C PHE A 18 30.32 -11.28 2.06
N ASN A 19 30.59 -11.29 0.75
CA ASN A 19 29.81 -10.51 -0.22
C ASN A 19 28.37 -11.03 -0.36
N VAL A 20 28.16 -12.35 -0.40
CA VAL A 20 26.81 -12.96 -0.46
C VAL A 20 25.99 -12.64 0.79
N ILE A 21 26.60 -12.58 1.98
CA ILE A 21 25.92 -12.24 3.24
C ILE A 21 25.67 -10.73 3.36
N SER A 22 26.48 -9.89 2.70
CA SER A 22 26.36 -8.43 2.80
C SER A 22 25.10 -7.85 2.14
N GLU A 23 24.53 -8.53 1.13
CA GLU A 23 23.24 -8.13 0.53
C GLU A 23 22.05 -8.38 1.47
N GLU A 24 22.13 -9.38 2.36
CA GLU A 24 21.03 -9.73 3.27
C GLU A 24 21.07 -8.93 4.60
N ILE A 25 22.24 -8.41 4.98
CA ILE A 25 22.40 -7.61 6.22
C ILE A 25 22.04 -6.13 6.00
N LEU A 26 22.01 -5.64 4.75
CA LEU A 26 21.69 -4.24 4.45
C LEU A 26 20.20 -3.95 4.19
N ASP A 27 19.32 -4.96 4.27
CA ASP A 27 17.86 -4.80 4.10
C ASP A 27 17.07 -4.70 5.42
N SER A 28 17.76 -4.62 6.56
CA SER A 28 17.13 -4.11 7.77
C SER A 28 18.09 -3.33 8.67
N PRO A 29 18.71 -2.22 8.21
CA PRO A 29 18.83 -1.11 9.14
C PRO A 29 17.40 -0.82 9.58
N ILE A 30 17.16 -0.80 10.88
CA ILE A 30 15.91 -0.41 11.52
C ILE A 30 15.40 0.82 10.74
N ILE A 31 14.44 0.64 9.84
CA ILE A 31 13.77 1.77 9.21
C ILE A 31 13.03 2.38 10.39
N GLU A 32 13.62 3.40 11.00
CA GLU A 32 12.93 4.20 12.00
C GLU A 32 11.67 4.67 11.32
N LYS A 33 10.56 4.07 11.76
CA LYS A 33 9.24 4.45 11.35
C LYS A 33 9.14 5.96 11.55
N PRO A 34 8.73 6.75 10.56
CA PRO A 34 8.66 8.21 10.68
C PRO A 34 7.48 8.65 11.57
N TYR A 35 7.09 7.85 12.55
CA TYR A 35 5.93 8.02 13.41
C TYR A 35 6.13 7.23 14.71
N ASN A 36 5.52 7.72 15.79
CA ASN A 36 5.58 7.07 17.09
C ASN A 36 4.72 5.80 17.12
N ASN A 37 5.12 4.78 17.89
CA ASN A 37 4.40 3.50 17.99
C ASN A 37 2.92 3.62 18.38
N ASN A 38 2.51 4.71 19.04
CA ASN A 38 1.14 4.94 19.50
C ASN A 38 0.38 5.99 18.68
N GLU A 39 0.97 6.50 17.59
CA GLU A 39 0.30 7.46 16.72
C GLU A 39 -0.46 6.73 15.61
N LEU A 40 -1.78 6.95 15.54
CA LEU A 40 -2.58 6.44 14.43
C LEU A 40 -2.28 7.25 13.16
N LYS A 41 -1.86 6.55 12.11
CA LYS A 41 -1.65 7.14 10.77
C LYS A 41 -2.61 6.47 9.79
N SER A 42 -3.20 7.27 8.88
CA SER A 42 -3.92 6.74 7.72
C SER A 42 -2.96 5.90 6.86
N GLY A 43 -3.49 4.90 6.15
CA GLY A 43 -2.72 4.14 5.15
C GLY A 43 -2.06 5.04 4.10
N ASN A 44 -2.73 6.15 3.74
CA ASN A 44 -2.22 7.18 2.84
C ASN A 44 -0.83 7.71 3.25
N TYR A 45 -0.56 7.82 4.55
CA TYR A 45 0.72 8.31 5.09
C TYR A 45 1.93 7.51 4.59
N PHE A 46 1.72 6.21 4.32
CA PHE A 46 2.77 5.27 3.93
C PHE A 46 2.93 5.13 2.41
N LEU A 47 2.05 5.76 1.64
CA LEU A 47 2.10 5.72 0.18
C LEU A 47 3.15 6.69 -0.35
N ARG A 48 3.59 6.50 -1.60
CA ARG A 48 4.45 7.47 -2.29
C ARG A 48 3.66 8.74 -2.61
N GLU A 49 4.36 9.85 -2.82
CA GLU A 49 3.71 11.16 -3.05
C GLU A 49 2.77 11.13 -4.26
N GLU A 50 3.18 10.49 -5.35
CA GLU A 50 2.36 10.33 -6.55
C GLU A 50 1.05 9.58 -6.27
N THR A 51 1.06 8.55 -5.43
CA THR A 51 -0.14 7.79 -5.07
C THR A 51 -1.03 8.57 -4.12
N ARG A 52 -0.46 9.35 -3.19
CA ARG A 52 -1.25 10.20 -2.30
C ARG A 52 -2.02 11.28 -3.07
N LYS A 53 -1.42 11.85 -4.13
CA LYS A 53 -2.07 12.88 -4.97
C LYS A 53 -3.35 12.39 -5.63
N ILE A 54 -3.37 11.14 -6.07
CA ILE A 54 -4.55 10.49 -6.67
C ILE A 54 -5.77 10.53 -5.74
N GLU A 55 -5.59 10.47 -4.41
CA GLU A 55 -6.70 10.51 -3.45
C GLU A 55 -7.21 11.94 -3.14
N LEU A 56 -6.47 12.99 -3.51
CA LEU A 56 -6.78 14.38 -3.15
C LEU A 56 -7.76 15.07 -4.12
N ASP A 57 -7.84 14.59 -5.35
CA ASP A 57 -8.74 15.09 -6.39
C ASP A 57 -9.69 13.97 -6.83
N GLU A 58 -11.00 14.23 -6.76
CA GLU A 58 -12.03 13.27 -7.18
C GLU A 58 -11.89 12.88 -8.65
N PHE A 59 -11.40 13.78 -9.51
CA PHE A 59 -11.19 13.50 -10.93
C PHE A 59 -9.98 12.59 -11.18
N GLU A 60 -8.95 12.67 -10.34
CA GLU A 60 -7.78 11.80 -10.42
C GLU A 60 -8.03 10.44 -9.77
N ASN A 61 -8.94 10.37 -8.79
CA ASN A 61 -9.24 9.16 -8.05
C ASN A 61 -10.04 8.15 -8.89
N PRO A 62 -9.43 7.03 -9.33
CA PRO A 62 -10.11 6.05 -10.18
C PRO A 62 -11.24 5.30 -9.45
N GLY A 63 -11.37 5.44 -8.14
CA GLY A 63 -12.49 4.91 -7.36
C GLY A 63 -13.79 5.70 -7.58
N MET A 64 -13.72 6.99 -7.92
CA MET A 64 -14.90 7.85 -7.94
C MET A 64 -15.90 7.50 -9.04
N ILE A 65 -15.44 6.95 -10.17
CA ILE A 65 -16.35 6.42 -11.21
C ILE A 65 -17.28 5.32 -10.68
N TRP A 66 -16.84 4.54 -9.69
CA TRP A 66 -17.64 3.48 -9.08
C TRP A 66 -18.57 4.03 -7.99
N VAL A 67 -18.17 5.11 -7.34
CA VAL A 67 -19.03 5.85 -6.41
C VAL A 67 -20.20 6.46 -7.18
N GLU A 68 -19.94 7.12 -8.32
CA GLU A 68 -20.97 7.67 -9.22
C GLU A 68 -21.92 6.57 -9.71
N ARG A 69 -21.37 5.43 -10.18
CA ARG A 69 -22.21 4.28 -10.56
C ARG A 69 -23.03 3.76 -9.38
N GLY A 70 -22.48 3.80 -8.18
CA GLY A 70 -23.17 3.45 -6.95
C GLY A 70 -24.33 4.40 -6.66
N GLU A 71 -24.17 5.70 -6.86
CA GLU A 71 -25.23 6.70 -6.71
C GLU A 71 -26.39 6.45 -7.68
N GLU A 72 -26.09 6.16 -8.94
CA GLU A 72 -27.13 5.78 -9.92
C GLU A 72 -27.92 4.57 -9.43
N LEU A 73 -27.23 3.49 -9.03
CA LEU A 73 -27.85 2.28 -8.51
C LEU A 73 -28.66 2.52 -7.24
N PHE A 74 -28.18 3.40 -6.35
CA PHE A 74 -28.87 3.74 -5.12
C PHE A 74 -30.22 4.43 -5.38
N SER A 75 -30.29 5.23 -6.45
CA SER A 75 -31.51 5.92 -6.88
C SER A 75 -32.42 5.08 -7.79
N LEU A 76 -31.88 4.04 -8.42
CA LEU A 76 -32.56 3.22 -9.42
C LEU A 76 -33.70 2.39 -8.81
N LYS A 77 -34.91 2.54 -9.34
CA LYS A 77 -36.07 1.74 -8.97
C LYS A 77 -36.03 0.41 -9.71
N GLU A 78 -35.90 -0.69 -8.98
CA GLU A 78 -35.81 -2.03 -9.53
C GLU A 78 -36.55 -3.06 -8.66
N GLY A 79 -36.81 -4.25 -9.22
CA GLY A 79 -37.50 -5.35 -8.54
C GLY A 79 -39.02 -5.27 -8.58
N LYS A 80 -39.68 -6.20 -7.88
CA LYS A 80 -41.15 -6.41 -8.00
C LYS A 80 -42.02 -5.23 -7.54
N ASN A 81 -41.45 -4.31 -6.74
CA ASN A 81 -42.19 -3.21 -6.12
C ASN A 81 -41.74 -1.83 -6.66
N ASP A 82 -40.94 -1.77 -7.74
CA ASP A 82 -40.39 -0.53 -8.30
C ASP A 82 -39.84 0.43 -7.23
N SER A 83 -39.08 -0.12 -6.27
CA SER A 83 -38.49 0.64 -5.17
C SER A 83 -36.98 0.76 -5.35
N SER A 84 -36.40 1.83 -4.82
CA SER A 84 -34.95 2.06 -4.81
C SER A 84 -34.44 2.18 -3.38
N CYS A 85 -33.12 2.08 -3.16
CA CYS A 85 -32.53 2.31 -1.84
C CYS A 85 -32.92 3.70 -1.31
N LEU A 86 -32.84 4.71 -2.18
CA LEU A 86 -33.21 6.10 -1.90
C LEU A 86 -34.67 6.28 -1.43
N SER A 87 -35.58 5.38 -1.82
CA SER A 87 -37.00 5.49 -1.43
C SER A 87 -37.25 5.30 0.07
N CYS A 88 -36.38 4.55 0.76
CA CYS A 88 -36.42 4.35 2.23
C CYS A 88 -35.24 5.01 2.96
N HIS A 89 -34.08 5.12 2.30
CA HIS A 89 -32.84 5.70 2.82
C HIS A 89 -32.55 7.04 2.15
N ASN A 90 -33.54 7.93 2.20
CA ASN A 90 -33.40 9.33 1.84
C ASN A 90 -32.56 10.08 2.88
N LYS A 91 -31.82 11.10 2.42
CA LYS A 91 -30.80 11.82 3.20
C LYS A 91 -31.39 12.40 4.50
N ASP A 92 -31.18 11.71 5.63
CA ASP A 92 -31.12 12.34 6.94
C ASP A 92 -29.73 12.98 7.12
N ILE A 93 -29.60 14.19 6.57
CA ILE A 93 -28.76 15.37 6.93
C ILE A 93 -27.25 15.19 7.24
N ASN A 94 -26.65 13.99 7.28
CA ASN A 94 -25.24 13.84 7.68
C ASN A 94 -24.36 13.02 6.72
N SER A 95 -24.64 13.02 5.41
CA SER A 95 -23.68 12.52 4.42
C SER A 95 -23.10 13.64 3.56
N LEU A 96 -22.29 14.45 4.28
CA LEU A 96 -21.02 15.12 3.95
C LEU A 96 -20.93 16.42 4.75
#